data_AF-A0A7K1U5L1-F1
#
_entry.id   AF-A0A7K1U5L1-F1
#
_cell.length_a   1.000
_cell.length_b   1.000
_cell.length_c   1.000
_cell.angle_alpha   90.00
_cell.angle_beta   90.00
_cell.angle_gamma   90.00
#
_symmetry.space_group_name_H-M   'P 1'
#
loop_
_entity.id
_entity.type
_entity.pdbx_description
1 polymer ?
#
loop_
_entity_poly.entity_id
_entity_poly.type
_entity_poly.pdbx_seq_one_letter_code
_entity_poly.pdbx_strand_id
1 'polypeptide(L)'
;MKKARIVLSVLALCSILGGILAFKSGRRGLSNLFSTTSGNFTQNGASKWITYATYAPYRTFATDITQSTTIPPMSVYTLTTQVWTTIGGLPFFYTVVTGSRYPIALPIYDDEDQ
;
A
#
# COMPACT_ATOMS: atom_id res chain seq x y z
N MET A 1 -20.77 -40.73 -2.87
CA MET A 1 -21.31 -39.44 -2.36
C MET A 1 -20.60 -38.89 -1.12
N LYS A 2 -20.14 -39.70 -0.14
CA LYS A 2 -19.48 -39.18 1.07
C LYS A 2 -18.17 -38.42 0.79
N LYS A 3 -17.30 -38.91 -0.10
CA LYS A 3 -16.02 -38.28 -0.45
C LYS A 3 -16.17 -36.88 -1.07
N ALA A 4 -17.13 -36.70 -1.99
CA ALA A 4 -17.40 -35.41 -2.62
C ALA A 4 -17.89 -34.35 -1.60
N ARG A 5 -18.71 -34.75 -0.62
CA ARG A 5 -19.17 -33.86 0.46
C ARG A 5 -18.01 -33.40 1.35
N ILE A 6 -17.08 -34.31 1.68
CA ILE A 6 -15.90 -33.98 2.48
C ILE A 6 -15.00 -32.98 1.75
N VAL A 7 -14.74 -33.19 0.46
CA VAL A 7 -13.93 -32.25 -0.34
C VAL A 7 -14.60 -30.87 -0.43
N LEU A 8 -15.91 -30.82 -0.63
CA LEU A 8 -16.65 -29.56 -0.67
C LEU A 8 -16.59 -28.81 0.67
N SER A 9 -16.72 -29.54 1.78
CA SER A 9 -16.64 -28.97 3.13
C SER A 9 -15.24 -28.40 3.43
N VAL A 10 -14.18 -29.08 2.99
CA VAL A 10 -12.80 -28.59 3.17
C VAL A 10 -12.57 -27.33 2.34
N LEU A 11 -13.02 -27.29 1.09
CA LEU A 11 -12.90 -26.11 0.24
C LEU A 11 -13.66 -24.90 0.81
N ALA A 12 -14.88 -25.13 1.33
CA ALA A 12 -15.66 -24.10 2.01
C ALA A 12 -14.96 -23.60 3.29
N LEU A 13 -14.33 -24.50 4.05
CA LEU A 13 -13.61 -24.10 5.26
C LEU A 13 -12.36 -23.26 4.92
N CYS A 14 -11.60 -23.66 3.90
CA CYS A 14 -10.43 -22.92 3.42
C CYS A 14 -10.80 -21.52 2.90
N SER A 15 -11.91 -21.38 2.17
CA SER A 15 -12.37 -20.08 1.68
C SER A 15 -12.88 -19.17 2.80
N ILE A 16 -13.59 -19.72 3.80
CA ILE A 16 -14.00 -18.97 5.00
C ILE A 16 -12.76 -18.51 5.78
N LEU A 17 -11.79 -19.39 6.03
CA LEU A 17 -10.57 -19.04 6.75
C LEU A 17 -9.73 -18.00 5.99
N GLY A 18 -9.56 -18.16 4.68
CA GLY A 18 -8.90 -17.17 3.81
C GLY A 18 -9.60 -15.81 3.83
N GLY A 19 -10.94 -15.81 3.76
CA GLY A 19 -11.75 -14.60 3.86
C GLY A 19 -11.62 -13.90 5.21
N ILE A 20 -11.60 -14.65 6.32
CA ILE A 20 -11.40 -14.10 7.67
C ILE A 20 -9.99 -13.51 7.83
N LEU A 21 -8.96 -14.16 7.28
CA LEU A 21 -7.59 -13.67 7.34
C LEU A 21 -7.40 -12.40 6.52
N ALA A 22 -7.93 -12.35 5.29
CA ALA A 22 -7.92 -11.15 4.44
C ALA A 22 -8.72 -9.99 5.06
N PHE A 23 -9.85 -10.30 5.71
CA PHE A 23 -10.63 -9.29 6.41
C PHE A 23 -9.92 -8.80 7.67
N LYS A 24 -9.20 -9.67 8.41
CA LYS A 24 -8.39 -9.27 9.56
C LYS A 24 -7.18 -8.43 9.17
N SER A 25 -6.48 -8.74 8.08
CA SER A 25 -5.36 -7.92 7.61
C SER A 25 -5.83 -6.54 7.16
N GLY A 26 -6.97 -6.47 6.44
CA GLY A 26 -7.61 -5.19 6.07
C GLY A 26 -8.11 -4.38 7.27
N ARG A 27 -8.64 -5.04 8.32
CA ARG A 27 -9.20 -4.36 9.50
C ARG A 27 -8.17 -3.99 10.57
N ARG A 28 -7.00 -4.65 10.59
CA ARG A 28 -5.87 -4.25 11.46
C ARG A 28 -5.10 -3.04 10.93
N GLY A 29 -5.40 -2.59 9.70
CA GLY A 29 -4.76 -1.42 9.12
C GLY A 29 -3.24 -1.58 8.99
N LEU A 30 -2.73 -2.81 8.90
CA LEU A 30 -1.31 -3.10 8.74
C LEU A 30 -0.94 -2.82 7.29
N SER A 31 -0.24 -1.73 7.04
CA SER A 31 0.14 -1.29 5.71
C SER A 31 1.47 -0.56 5.76
N ASN A 32 2.27 -0.76 4.73
CA ASN A 32 3.36 0.17 4.43
C ASN A 32 2.74 1.51 4.07
N LEU A 33 3.44 2.58 4.42
CA LEU A 33 3.02 3.93 4.15
C LEU A 33 3.73 4.45 2.90
N PHE A 34 3.09 5.40 2.26
CA PHE A 34 3.56 6.03 1.03
C PHE A 34 3.76 7.52 1.26
N SER A 35 4.71 8.12 0.56
CA SER A 35 4.89 9.57 0.54
C SER A 35 4.73 10.09 -0.88
N THR A 36 4.54 11.39 -1.00
CA THR A 36 4.54 12.07 -2.29
C THR A 36 5.92 12.61 -2.60
N THR A 37 6.36 12.39 -3.83
CA THR A 37 7.59 12.97 -4.38
C THR A 37 7.29 13.57 -5.74
N SER A 38 8.13 14.47 -6.23
CA SER A 38 7.96 15.09 -7.55
C SER A 38 9.22 14.94 -8.38
N GLY A 39 9.04 14.72 -9.67
CA GLY A 39 10.14 14.53 -10.59
C GLY A 39 9.76 14.92 -12.01
N ASN A 40 10.78 15.14 -12.84
CA ASN A 40 10.59 15.40 -14.25
C ASN A 40 10.69 14.09 -15.04
N PHE A 41 9.62 13.71 -15.71
CA PHE A 41 9.56 12.49 -16.52
C PHE A 41 9.61 12.88 -17.99
N THR A 42 10.52 12.27 -18.74
CA THR A 42 10.71 12.56 -20.16
C THR A 42 10.32 11.36 -21.01
N GLN A 43 9.46 11.58 -21.99
CA GLN A 43 9.02 10.58 -22.95
C GLN A 43 8.82 11.26 -24.31
N ASN A 44 9.33 10.63 -25.37
CA ASN A 44 9.22 11.13 -26.75
C ASN A 44 9.68 12.61 -26.90
N GLY A 45 10.82 12.96 -26.31
CA GLY A 45 11.40 14.31 -26.41
C GLY A 45 10.66 15.41 -25.66
N ALA A 46 9.55 15.10 -24.99
CA ALA A 46 8.83 16.02 -24.12
C ALA A 46 8.99 15.62 -22.66
N SER A 47 9.02 16.61 -21.76
CA SER A 47 9.15 16.40 -20.32
C SER A 47 7.91 16.91 -19.60
N LYS A 48 7.56 16.25 -18.49
CA LYS A 48 6.46 16.65 -17.62
C LYS A 48 6.85 16.52 -16.17
N TRP A 49 6.61 17.60 -15.40
CA TRP A 49 6.70 17.56 -13.95
C TRP A 49 5.50 16.82 -13.37
N ILE A 50 5.75 15.75 -12.64
CA ILE A 50 4.72 14.88 -12.08
C ILE A 50 4.99 14.69 -10.59
N THR A 51 3.95 14.86 -9.78
CA THR A 51 3.92 14.42 -8.39
C THR A 51 3.35 13.01 -8.33
N TYR A 52 4.14 12.07 -7.80
CA TYR A 52 3.84 10.64 -7.76
C TYR A 52 4.05 10.09 -6.35
N ALA A 53 3.47 8.93 -6.08
CA ALA A 53 3.65 8.20 -4.85
C ALA A 53 4.95 7.39 -4.87
N THR A 54 5.66 7.38 -3.76
CA THR A 54 6.78 6.48 -3.49
C THR A 54 6.55 5.74 -2.17
N TYR A 55 7.21 4.61 -2.00
CA TYR A 55 7.28 3.97 -0.68
C TYR A 55 7.94 4.92 0.30
N ALA A 56 7.28 5.14 1.44
CA ALA A 56 7.89 5.80 2.58
C ALA A 56 8.49 4.71 3.48
N PRO A 57 9.61 5.00 4.18
CA PRO A 57 10.25 4.04 5.08
C PRO A 57 9.49 3.92 6.41
N TYR A 58 8.17 3.75 6.33
CA TYR A 58 7.28 3.75 7.50
C TYR A 58 6.13 2.77 7.34
N ARG A 59 5.66 2.24 8.47
CA ARG A 59 4.52 1.31 8.57
C ARG A 59 3.56 1.71 9.67
N THR A 60 2.38 1.14 9.63
CA THR A 60 1.36 1.27 10.69
C THR A 60 1.44 0.18 11.75
N PHE A 61 2.45 -0.70 11.67
CA PHE A 61 2.63 -1.84 12.57
C PHE A 61 4.10 -2.10 12.85
N ALA A 62 4.37 -2.62 14.05
CA ALA A 62 5.72 -2.97 14.46
C ALA A 62 6.15 -4.31 13.87
N THR A 63 7.42 -4.41 13.46
CA THR A 63 8.11 -5.65 13.05
C THR A 63 8.67 -6.40 14.25
N ASP A 64 9.00 -5.68 15.34
CA ASP A 64 9.50 -6.21 16.61
C ASP A 64 8.67 -5.67 17.79
N ILE A 65 8.57 -6.45 18.87
CA ILE A 65 7.95 -6.05 20.13
C ILE A 65 8.69 -4.89 20.82
N THR A 66 9.99 -4.70 20.57
CA THR A 66 10.77 -3.59 21.13
C THR A 66 10.82 -2.36 20.23
N GLN A 67 10.20 -2.42 19.05
CA GLN A 67 10.25 -1.32 18.11
C GLN A 67 9.51 -0.10 18.64
N SER A 68 10.18 1.05 18.62
CA SER A 68 9.60 2.32 19.04
C SER A 68 8.85 3.00 17.89
N THR A 69 7.81 3.75 18.23
CA THR A 69 7.10 4.58 17.25
C THR A 69 7.94 5.78 16.83
N THR A 70 7.82 6.19 15.58
CA THR A 70 8.49 7.35 14.99
C THR A 70 7.48 8.38 14.47
N ILE A 71 7.94 9.62 14.28
CA ILE A 71 7.15 10.69 13.66
C ILE A 71 7.80 11.03 12.33
N PRO A 72 7.15 10.76 11.18
CA PRO A 72 7.71 11.08 9.89
C PRO A 72 7.80 12.60 9.70
N PRO A 73 8.87 13.12 9.07
CA PRO A 73 9.03 14.55 8.81
C PRO A 73 8.10 15.05 7.70
N MET A 74 7.44 14.14 6.98
CA MET A 74 6.57 14.42 5.84
C MET A 74 5.20 13.77 6.00
N SER A 75 4.24 14.20 5.18
CA SER A 75 2.94 13.54 5.13
C SER A 75 3.06 12.15 4.50
N VAL A 76 2.42 11.17 5.15
CA VAL A 76 2.40 9.78 4.69
C VAL A 76 0.96 9.31 4.52
N TYR A 77 0.76 8.32 3.64
CA TYR A 77 -0.55 7.89 3.14
C TYR A 77 -0.61 6.36 3.12
N THR A 78 -1.80 5.78 3.27
CA THR A 78 -1.98 4.32 3.36
C THR A 78 -2.30 3.64 2.04
N LEU A 79 -2.70 4.41 1.02
CA LEU A 79 -3.18 3.88 -0.25
C LEU A 79 -2.64 4.68 -1.42
N THR A 80 -2.42 3.96 -2.50
CA THR A 80 -2.01 4.49 -3.79
C THR A 80 -2.90 3.94 -4.90
N THR A 81 -2.88 4.57 -6.06
CA THR A 81 -3.58 4.11 -7.25
C THR A 81 -2.78 4.49 -8.48
N GLN A 82 -2.78 3.62 -9.49
CA GLN A 82 -2.18 3.91 -10.77
C GLN A 82 -3.11 4.81 -11.59
N VAL A 83 -2.56 5.91 -12.09
CA VAL A 83 -3.22 6.83 -13.01
C VAL A 83 -2.39 6.93 -14.28
N TRP A 84 -2.95 7.55 -15.30
CA TRP A 84 -2.22 7.81 -16.53
C TRP A 84 -2.34 9.29 -16.91
N THR A 85 -1.33 9.75 -17.64
CA THR A 85 -1.33 11.05 -18.28
C THR A 85 -0.66 10.92 -19.65
N THR A 86 -0.56 12.02 -20.38
CA THR A 86 0.13 12.06 -21.67
C THR A 86 1.42 12.85 -21.55
N ILE A 87 2.53 12.29 -22.05
CA ILE A 87 3.83 12.96 -22.19
C ILE A 87 4.29 12.77 -23.63
N GLY A 88 4.55 13.86 -24.36
CA GLY A 88 5.00 13.79 -25.76
C GLY A 88 4.01 13.08 -26.69
N GLY A 89 2.70 13.16 -26.41
CA GLY A 89 1.64 12.51 -27.17
C GLY A 89 1.40 11.03 -26.87
N LEU A 90 2.19 10.41 -25.98
CA LEU A 90 2.05 9.02 -25.59
C LEU A 90 1.52 8.86 -24.16
N PRO A 91 0.78 7.78 -23.87
CA PRO A 91 0.34 7.49 -22.51
C PRO A 91 1.53 7.16 -21.61
N PHE A 92 1.49 7.72 -20.40
CA PHE A 92 2.44 7.50 -19.33
C PHE A 92 1.68 7.14 -18.06
N PHE A 93 1.96 5.96 -17.49
CA PHE A 93 1.34 5.48 -16.27
C PHE A 93 2.23 5.79 -15.06
N TYR A 94 1.63 6.27 -13.99
CA TYR A 94 2.34 6.55 -12.74
C TYR A 94 1.40 6.37 -11.55
N THR A 95 2.00 6.16 -10.38
CA THR A 95 1.24 5.92 -9.15
C THR A 95 1.06 7.23 -8.39
N VAL A 96 -0.13 7.48 -7.87
CA VAL A 96 -0.43 8.63 -6.99
C VAL A 96 -0.98 8.16 -5.65
N VAL A 97 -0.81 8.98 -4.62
CA VAL A 97 -1.44 8.74 -3.32
C VAL A 97 -2.94 9.01 -3.44
N THR A 98 -3.77 8.11 -2.94
CA THR A 98 -5.23 8.23 -2.95
C THR A 98 -5.87 8.00 -1.58
N GLY A 99 -5.11 7.43 -0.64
CA GLY A 99 -5.56 7.32 0.74
C GLY A 99 -5.56 8.68 1.45
N SER A 100 -6.37 8.77 2.51
CA SER A 100 -6.25 9.89 3.46
C SER A 100 -4.84 9.91 4.06
N ARG A 101 -4.36 11.12 4.36
CA ARG A 101 -3.13 11.30 5.14
C ARG A 101 -3.24 10.50 6.44
N TYR A 102 -2.23 9.69 6.75
CA TYR A 102 -2.20 8.94 7.99
C TYR A 102 -2.02 9.92 9.16
N PRO A 103 -2.85 9.84 10.22
CA PRO A 103 -2.75 10.75 11.35
C PRO A 103 -1.43 10.57 12.10
N ILE A 104 -0.70 11.67 12.33
CA ILE A 104 0.56 11.66 13.12
C ILE A 104 0.32 11.24 14.58
N ALA A 105 -0.92 11.41 15.08
CA ALA A 105 -1.29 10.98 16.42
C ALA A 105 -1.43 9.46 16.58
N LEU A 106 -1.41 8.69 15.48
CA LEU A 106 -1.44 7.23 15.53
C LEU A 106 -0.01 6.66 15.47
N PRO A 107 0.23 5.47 16.06
CA PRO A 107 1.52 4.80 15.98
C PRO A 107 1.99 4.61 14.54
N ILE A 108 3.19 5.11 14.25
CA ILE A 108 3.92 4.88 13.01
C ILE A 108 5.24 4.24 13.41
N TYR A 109 5.68 3.24 12.66
CA TYR A 109 6.92 2.50 12.91
C TYR A 109 7.86 2.67 11.71
N ASP A 110 9.15 2.52 11.94
CA ASP A 110 10.14 2.49 10.85
C ASP A 110 10.01 1.19 10.05
N ASP A 111 10.37 1.21 8.78
CA ASP A 111 10.42 0.02 7.92
C ASP A 111 11.57 -0.93 8.31
N GLU A 112 12.59 -0.41 9.01
CA GLU A 112 13.84 -1.12 9.38
C GLU A 112 14.51 -1.82 8.19
N ASP A 113 14.52 -1.14 7.03
CA ASP A 113 15.08 -1.64 5.76
C ASP A 113 14.45 -2.95 5.22
N GLN A 114 13.22 -3.28 5.63
CA GLN A 114 12.48 -4.46 5.13
C GLN A 114 11.69 -4.22 3.84
#